data_AF-A0A6B0YFF6-F1
#
_entry.id   AF-A0A6B0YFF6-F1
#
_cell.length_a   1.000
_cell.length_b   1.000
_cell.length_c   1.000
_cell.angle_alpha   90.00
_cell.angle_beta   90.00
_cell.angle_gamma   90.00
#
_symmetry.space_group_name_H-M   'P 1'
#
loop_
_entity.id
_entity.type
_entity.pdbx_description
1 polymer ?
#
loop_
_entity_poly.entity_id
_entity_poly.type
_entity_poly.pdbx_seq_one_letter_code
_entity_poly.pdbx_strand_id
1 'polypeptide(L)'
;MSATDTPPAFPSDSDYQARLDDTGFWFPRVAGVFRRLGIEAEEQPHAGVGGTFPTLLSRDVVIKLFGHLPFWRSAYEAERAAIRCVATDPRILAPSLLAEGRLFDDPTEPWRYLVTTRTTATHWKDADLSTDEKAMVAADLGRQVQRIHALMPPDEVATPDSWRGYDLSEAARKTALPQRLAAQVDDFVRRNAPSANPVFVHGDLMYRHVFVDGGRLSGLIDWGDAVVTDRHYELAQIQLNLFDGDKTLLRTFLDHSNWPVEPTFAHRALTDAFHRQAVGLAQHRTMDVFYKVPGFVALEDIETLDELADALFGV
;
A
#
# COMPACT_ATOMS: atom_id res chain seq x y z
N MET A 1 19.82 -20.09 -26.25
CA MET A 1 19.13 -19.21 -25.29
C MET A 1 18.78 -20.06 -24.10
N SER A 2 19.26 -19.68 -22.92
CA SER A 2 18.86 -20.31 -21.66
C SER A 2 17.37 -20.07 -21.41
N ALA A 3 16.68 -20.94 -20.69
CA ALA A 3 15.29 -20.71 -20.26
C ALA A 3 15.12 -19.45 -19.38
N THR A 4 16.24 -18.85 -18.95
CA THR A 4 16.32 -17.57 -18.24
C THR A 4 16.41 -16.34 -19.16
N ASP A 5 16.56 -16.53 -20.46
CA ASP A 5 16.76 -15.44 -21.44
C ASP A 5 15.45 -15.02 -22.13
N THR A 6 14.35 -15.71 -21.84
CA THR A 6 13.01 -15.42 -22.38
C THR A 6 12.04 -15.05 -21.25
N PRO A 7 11.08 -14.15 -21.51
CA PRO A 7 10.02 -13.84 -20.55
C PRO A 7 9.31 -15.12 -20.07
N PRO A 8 9.06 -15.29 -18.76
CA PRO A 8 8.28 -16.41 -18.26
C PRO A 8 6.81 -16.25 -18.65
N ALA A 9 6.22 -17.31 -19.21
CA ALA A 9 4.80 -17.38 -19.48
C ALA A 9 4.07 -18.09 -18.33
N PHE A 10 2.93 -17.55 -17.93
CA PHE A 10 2.05 -18.13 -16.90
C PHE A 10 0.71 -18.49 -17.54
N PRO A 11 0.37 -19.80 -17.65
CA PRO A 11 -0.88 -20.25 -18.28
C PRO A 11 -2.15 -19.80 -17.55
N SER A 12 -2.03 -19.53 -16.25
CA SER A 12 -3.09 -19.00 -15.40
C SER A 12 -2.47 -18.10 -14.34
N ASP A 13 -3.26 -17.18 -13.77
CA ASP A 13 -2.74 -16.41 -12.65
C ASP A 13 -2.59 -17.27 -11.36
N SER A 14 -3.13 -18.51 -11.30
CA SER A 14 -2.75 -19.44 -10.22
C SER A 14 -1.30 -19.89 -10.35
N ASP A 15 -0.83 -20.12 -11.57
CA ASP A 15 0.57 -20.48 -11.83
C ASP A 15 1.51 -19.31 -11.49
N TYR A 16 1.10 -18.08 -11.81
CA TYR A 16 1.85 -16.89 -11.40
C TYR A 16 1.93 -16.77 -9.88
N GLN A 17 0.81 -16.92 -9.16
CA GLN A 17 0.78 -16.83 -7.70
C GLN A 17 1.67 -17.89 -7.06
N ALA A 18 1.66 -19.13 -7.58
CA ALA A 18 2.54 -20.20 -7.10
C ALA A 18 4.04 -19.91 -7.30
N ARG A 19 4.39 -18.93 -8.16
CA ARG A 19 5.77 -18.52 -8.42
C ARG A 19 6.15 -17.19 -7.81
N LEU A 20 5.23 -16.41 -7.24
CA LEU A 20 5.53 -15.06 -6.72
C LEU A 20 6.73 -15.05 -5.78
N ASP A 21 6.73 -15.96 -4.80
CA ASP A 21 7.73 -16.04 -3.75
C ASP A 21 8.78 -17.15 -4.01
N ASP A 22 8.77 -17.76 -5.21
CA ASP A 22 9.71 -18.81 -5.60
C ASP A 22 11.07 -18.21 -6.00
N THR A 23 11.96 -18.07 -5.02
CA THR A 23 13.31 -17.53 -5.24
C THR A 23 14.14 -18.43 -6.14
N GLY A 24 13.92 -19.75 -6.15
CA GLY A 24 14.58 -20.67 -7.07
C GLY A 24 14.20 -20.41 -8.54
N PHE A 25 12.97 -19.94 -8.77
CA PHE A 25 12.51 -19.53 -10.09
C PHE A 25 13.01 -18.14 -10.50
N TRP A 26 12.96 -17.14 -9.59
CA TRP A 26 13.29 -15.76 -9.93
C TRP A 26 14.77 -15.42 -9.86
N PHE A 27 15.51 -15.98 -8.90
CA PHE A 27 16.91 -15.62 -8.68
C PHE A 27 17.81 -15.83 -9.91
N PRO A 28 17.72 -16.96 -10.65
CA PRO A 28 18.50 -17.15 -11.87
C PRO A 28 18.25 -16.06 -12.94
N ARG A 29 17.04 -15.48 -12.97
CA ARG A 29 16.65 -14.44 -13.93
C ARG A 29 17.16 -13.06 -13.53
N VAL A 30 17.27 -12.78 -12.23
CA VAL A 30 17.79 -11.48 -11.72
C VAL A 30 19.29 -11.49 -11.43
N ALA A 31 19.98 -12.63 -11.52
CA ALA A 31 21.43 -12.72 -11.30
C ALA A 31 22.24 -11.76 -12.20
N GLY A 32 21.75 -11.49 -13.42
CA GLY A 32 22.34 -10.46 -14.30
C GLY A 32 22.19 -9.03 -13.78
N VAL A 33 21.14 -8.73 -13.01
CA VAL A 33 20.93 -7.42 -12.37
C VAL A 33 22.01 -7.18 -11.32
N PHE A 34 22.20 -8.12 -10.38
CA PHE A 34 23.25 -8.03 -9.35
C PHE A 34 24.64 -7.81 -9.95
N ARG A 35 25.01 -8.59 -10.98
CA ARG A 35 26.29 -8.42 -11.69
C ARG A 35 26.45 -7.04 -12.34
N ARG A 36 25.40 -6.51 -12.98
CA ARG A 36 25.44 -5.17 -13.61
C ARG A 36 25.61 -4.05 -12.59
N LEU A 37 25.05 -4.23 -11.40
CA LEU A 37 25.14 -3.25 -10.31
C LEU A 37 26.42 -3.39 -9.48
N GLY A 38 27.23 -4.42 -9.71
CA GLY A 38 28.42 -4.70 -8.90
C GLY A 38 28.07 -5.07 -7.46
N ILE A 39 26.86 -5.57 -7.22
CA ILE A 39 26.38 -5.96 -5.88
C ILE A 39 26.58 -7.47 -5.73
N GLU A 40 27.26 -7.88 -4.66
CA GLU A 40 27.35 -9.29 -4.31
C GLU A 40 25.99 -9.80 -3.82
N ALA A 41 25.32 -10.60 -4.64
CA ALA A 41 24.14 -11.32 -4.19
C ALA A 41 24.50 -12.31 -3.06
N GLU A 42 23.60 -12.50 -2.11
CA GLU A 42 23.61 -13.70 -1.27
C GLU A 42 23.42 -14.95 -2.13
N GLU A 43 23.99 -16.08 -1.69
CA GLU A 43 23.84 -17.35 -2.40
C GLU A 43 22.37 -17.76 -2.55
N GLN A 44 21.52 -17.34 -1.61
CA GLN A 44 20.07 -17.56 -1.63
C GLN A 44 19.35 -16.28 -1.18
N PRO A 45 18.81 -15.45 -2.08
CA PRO A 45 17.97 -14.32 -1.68
C PRO A 45 16.69 -14.82 -1.03
N HIS A 46 16.08 -13.97 -0.22
CA HIS A 46 14.76 -14.21 0.37
C HIS A 46 13.67 -13.63 -0.51
N ALA A 47 12.48 -14.24 -0.49
CA ALA A 47 11.30 -13.62 -1.07
C ALA A 47 10.78 -12.53 -0.13
N GLY A 48 10.28 -11.44 -0.71
CA GLY A 48 9.32 -10.59 -0.01
C GLY A 48 8.06 -11.39 0.33
N VAL A 49 7.30 -10.95 1.33
CA VAL A 49 6.13 -11.69 1.81
C VAL A 49 4.85 -10.96 1.44
N GLY A 50 3.93 -11.66 0.77
CA GLY A 50 2.57 -11.18 0.53
C GLY A 50 2.47 -9.99 -0.42
N GLY A 51 3.41 -9.88 -1.36
CA GLY A 51 3.42 -8.86 -2.40
C GLY A 51 2.62 -9.26 -3.65
N THR A 52 2.26 -8.26 -4.46
CA THR A 52 1.56 -8.44 -5.75
C THR A 52 2.52 -8.83 -6.88
N PHE A 53 3.78 -8.46 -6.71
CA PHE A 53 4.85 -8.60 -7.68
C PHE A 53 6.02 -9.36 -7.06
N PRO A 54 6.74 -10.21 -7.82
CA PRO A 54 7.90 -10.91 -7.30
C PRO A 54 8.91 -9.91 -6.73
N THR A 55 9.28 -10.13 -5.47
CA THR A 55 10.18 -9.25 -4.74
C THR A 55 11.28 -10.09 -4.13
N LEU A 56 12.53 -9.80 -4.46
CA LEU A 56 13.69 -10.50 -3.93
C LEU A 56 14.46 -9.57 -3.00
N LEU A 57 14.76 -10.07 -1.81
CA LEU A 57 15.54 -9.39 -0.78
C LEU A 57 16.92 -10.05 -0.73
N SER A 58 17.98 -9.26 -0.85
CA SER A 58 19.34 -9.77 -0.68
C SER A 58 20.24 -8.73 -0.04
N ARG A 59 20.90 -9.08 1.08
CA ARG A 59 21.70 -8.15 1.87
C ARG A 59 20.95 -6.83 2.12
N ASP A 60 21.48 -5.73 1.58
CA ASP A 60 21.00 -4.35 1.73
C ASP A 60 20.16 -3.87 0.54
N VAL A 61 19.71 -4.78 -0.34
CA VAL A 61 18.89 -4.41 -1.51
C VAL A 61 17.61 -5.22 -1.65
N VAL A 62 16.63 -4.59 -2.29
CA VAL A 62 15.37 -5.18 -2.74
C VAL A 62 15.29 -5.07 -4.25
N ILE A 63 14.93 -6.14 -4.95
CA ILE A 63 14.60 -6.14 -6.38
C ILE A 63 13.14 -6.50 -6.54
N LYS A 64 12.32 -5.57 -7.02
CA LYS A 64 10.89 -5.79 -7.32
C LYS A 64 10.68 -5.87 -8.82
N LEU A 65 9.99 -6.90 -9.29
CA LEU A 65 9.79 -7.21 -10.70
C LEU A 65 8.34 -6.95 -11.14
N PHE A 66 8.15 -6.18 -12.20
CA PHE A 66 6.84 -5.79 -12.71
C PHE A 66 6.58 -6.42 -14.07
N GLY A 67 5.59 -7.31 -14.13
CA GLY A 67 5.20 -8.04 -15.31
C GLY A 67 3.93 -8.86 -15.06
N HIS A 68 3.47 -9.58 -16.10
CA HIS A 68 2.32 -10.48 -16.10
C HIS A 68 0.94 -9.85 -15.83
N LEU A 69 0.75 -9.12 -14.73
CA LEU A 69 -0.56 -8.59 -14.32
C LEU A 69 -1.01 -7.41 -15.22
N PRO A 70 -2.30 -7.27 -15.57
CA PRO A 70 -2.76 -6.24 -16.50
C PRO A 70 -2.36 -4.80 -16.15
N PHE A 71 -2.24 -4.50 -14.85
CA PHE A 71 -1.90 -3.18 -14.32
C PHE A 71 -0.40 -3.01 -13.97
N TRP A 72 0.47 -3.96 -14.36
CA TRP A 72 1.89 -3.89 -13.99
C TRP A 72 2.58 -2.61 -14.46
N ARG A 73 2.16 -2.05 -15.61
CA ARG A 73 2.74 -0.81 -16.17
C ARG A 73 2.44 0.37 -15.27
N SER A 74 1.17 0.56 -14.88
CA SER A 74 0.79 1.64 -13.99
C SER A 74 1.41 1.47 -12.61
N ALA A 75 1.48 0.24 -12.07
CA ALA A 75 2.15 -0.01 -10.79
C ALA A 75 3.65 0.32 -10.82
N TYR A 76 4.36 -0.07 -11.88
CA TYR A 76 5.78 0.25 -12.06
C TYR A 76 6.01 1.77 -12.15
N GLU A 77 5.21 2.47 -12.95
CA GLU A 77 5.33 3.93 -13.12
C GLU A 77 5.00 4.66 -11.82
N ALA A 78 3.93 4.27 -11.12
CA ALA A 78 3.55 4.82 -9.83
C ALA A 78 4.66 4.65 -8.78
N GLU A 79 5.17 3.43 -8.59
CA GLU A 79 6.22 3.17 -7.61
C GLU A 79 7.52 3.90 -7.93
N ARG A 80 7.93 3.92 -9.21
CA ARG A 80 9.14 4.64 -9.65
C ARG A 80 9.01 6.14 -9.40
N ALA A 81 7.89 6.74 -9.78
CA ALA A 81 7.64 8.17 -9.61
C ALA A 81 7.53 8.55 -8.13
N ALA A 82 6.83 7.73 -7.34
CA ALA A 82 6.68 7.92 -5.90
C ALA A 82 8.02 7.88 -5.16
N ILE A 83 8.86 6.86 -5.40
CA ILE A 83 10.19 6.75 -4.77
C ILE A 83 11.07 7.97 -5.12
N ARG A 84 11.03 8.42 -6.38
CA ARG A 84 11.78 9.63 -6.79
C ARG A 84 11.23 10.90 -6.14
N CYS A 85 9.91 11.01 -6.01
CA CYS A 85 9.24 12.14 -5.36
C CYS A 85 9.63 12.24 -3.88
N VAL A 86 9.51 11.14 -3.12
CA VAL A 86 9.83 11.14 -1.68
C VAL A 86 11.30 11.36 -1.40
N ALA A 87 12.19 10.94 -2.32
CA ALA A 87 13.62 11.21 -2.22
C ALA A 87 13.98 12.72 -2.29
N THR A 88 13.05 13.59 -2.70
CA THR A 88 13.26 15.05 -2.67
C THR A 88 13.27 15.63 -1.27
N ASP A 89 12.70 14.92 -0.28
CA ASP A 89 12.83 15.24 1.14
C ASP A 89 13.57 14.10 1.87
N PRO A 90 14.86 14.25 2.20
CA PRO A 90 15.66 13.19 2.84
C PRO A 90 15.20 12.84 4.26
N ARG A 91 14.22 13.57 4.82
CA ARG A 91 13.60 13.24 6.12
C ARG A 91 12.47 12.23 5.98
N ILE A 92 12.01 11.94 4.75
CA ILE A 92 11.03 10.90 4.52
C ILE A 92 11.72 9.53 4.59
N LEU A 93 11.20 8.65 5.44
CA LEU A 93 11.78 7.34 5.72
C LEU A 93 11.40 6.33 4.64
N ALA A 94 11.86 6.55 3.41
CA ALA A 94 11.59 5.67 2.27
C ALA A 94 12.89 5.02 1.75
N PRO A 95 12.79 3.85 1.08
CA PRO A 95 13.90 3.27 0.34
C PRO A 95 14.46 4.23 -0.72
N SER A 96 15.78 4.21 -0.92
CA SER A 96 16.42 4.92 -2.04
C SER A 96 16.41 4.05 -3.29
N LEU A 97 16.09 4.64 -4.44
CA LEU A 97 16.20 3.98 -5.74
C LEU A 97 17.69 3.84 -6.13
N LEU A 98 18.15 2.60 -6.28
CA LEU A 98 19.52 2.28 -6.68
C LEU A 98 19.63 2.04 -8.18
N ALA A 99 18.63 1.38 -8.78
CA ALA A 99 18.59 1.11 -10.20
C ALA A 99 17.18 0.81 -10.69
N GLU A 100 16.99 0.92 -12.00
CA GLU A 100 15.78 0.52 -12.70
C GLU A 100 16.15 -0.07 -14.07
N GLY A 101 15.29 -0.92 -14.62
CA GLY A 101 15.57 -1.51 -15.92
C GLY A 101 14.53 -2.51 -16.39
N ARG A 102 14.96 -3.42 -17.28
CA ARG A 102 14.18 -4.54 -17.80
C ARG A 102 15.01 -5.81 -17.78
N LEU A 103 14.37 -6.95 -17.57
CA LEU A 103 15.03 -8.25 -17.65
C LEU A 103 15.15 -8.74 -19.09
N PHE A 104 14.15 -8.44 -19.94
CA PHE A 104 14.07 -8.93 -21.31
C PHE A 104 13.94 -7.78 -22.30
N ASP A 105 14.47 -7.96 -23.52
CA ASP A 105 14.32 -7.02 -24.64
C ASP A 105 13.00 -7.23 -25.42
N ASP A 106 12.05 -7.93 -24.81
CA ASP A 106 10.70 -8.08 -25.33
C ASP A 106 9.88 -6.80 -25.07
N PRO A 107 9.28 -6.16 -26.09
CA PRO A 107 8.52 -4.93 -25.92
C PRO A 107 7.17 -5.13 -25.21
N THR A 108 6.58 -6.33 -25.30
CA THR A 108 5.29 -6.65 -24.67
C THR A 108 5.49 -7.09 -23.23
N GLU A 109 6.50 -7.94 -22.98
CA GLU A 109 6.83 -8.50 -21.67
C GLU A 109 8.28 -8.23 -21.23
N PRO A 110 8.66 -6.95 -21.01
CA PRO A 110 10.03 -6.60 -20.67
C PRO A 110 10.45 -7.05 -19.26
N TRP A 111 9.49 -7.36 -18.39
CA TRP A 111 9.68 -7.56 -16.94
C TRP A 111 10.54 -6.45 -16.34
N ARG A 112 9.92 -5.27 -16.16
CA ARG A 112 10.60 -4.11 -15.58
C ARG A 112 11.02 -4.41 -14.16
N TYR A 113 12.06 -3.76 -13.68
CA TYR A 113 12.46 -3.89 -12.28
C TYR A 113 12.84 -2.55 -11.68
N LEU A 114 12.64 -2.46 -10.36
CA LEU A 114 13.20 -1.44 -9.49
C LEU A 114 14.11 -2.13 -8.49
N VAL A 115 15.27 -1.53 -8.24
CA VAL A 115 16.21 -1.94 -7.18
C VAL A 115 16.27 -0.82 -6.17
N THR A 116 15.98 -1.11 -4.90
CA THR A 116 16.01 -0.13 -3.82
C THR A 116 16.88 -0.59 -2.66
N THR A 117 17.24 0.33 -1.77
CA THR A 117 17.85 -0.02 -0.48
C THR A 117 16.87 -0.80 0.38
N ARG A 118 17.35 -1.81 1.10
CA ARG A 118 16.57 -2.62 2.03
C ARG A 118 16.72 -2.10 3.45
N THR A 119 15.62 -2.06 4.19
CA THR A 119 15.66 -1.92 5.65
C THR A 119 15.79 -3.30 6.31
N THR A 120 16.59 -3.38 7.37
CA THR A 120 16.74 -4.57 8.21
C THR A 120 15.87 -4.51 9.48
N ALA A 121 15.12 -3.43 9.65
CA ALA A 121 14.21 -3.22 10.78
C ALA A 121 13.05 -4.23 10.76
N THR A 122 12.31 -4.28 11.86
CA THR A 122 11.17 -5.19 12.02
C THR A 122 9.90 -4.54 11.48
N HIS A 123 9.01 -5.33 10.88
CA HIS A 123 7.71 -4.82 10.42
C HIS A 123 6.79 -4.61 11.63
N TRP A 124 5.88 -3.63 11.59
CA TRP A 124 4.95 -3.34 12.68
C TRP A 124 4.24 -4.58 13.22
N LYS A 125 3.78 -5.47 12.34
CA LYS A 125 3.08 -6.71 12.74
C LYS A 125 3.91 -7.65 13.59
N ASP A 126 5.21 -7.71 13.35
CA ASP A 126 6.10 -8.67 14.01
C ASP A 126 6.89 -8.03 15.18
N ALA A 127 6.71 -6.73 15.40
CA ALA A 127 7.37 -5.99 16.46
C ALA A 127 6.61 -6.14 17.78
N ASP A 128 7.35 -6.53 18.83
CA ASP A 128 6.84 -6.53 20.20
C ASP A 128 6.94 -5.13 20.79
N LEU A 129 5.91 -4.31 20.56
CA LEU A 129 5.83 -2.92 20.98
C LEU A 129 4.94 -2.76 22.21
N SER A 130 5.45 -2.06 23.22
CA SER A 130 4.64 -1.54 24.32
C SER A 130 3.61 -0.51 23.83
N THR A 131 2.60 -0.21 24.65
CA THR A 131 1.60 0.82 24.35
C THR A 131 2.23 2.18 24.07
N ASP A 132 3.24 2.56 24.85
CA ASP A 132 3.93 3.85 24.68
C ASP A 132 4.71 3.89 23.36
N GLU A 133 5.40 2.80 22.98
CA GLU A 133 6.11 2.72 21.70
C GLU A 133 5.13 2.75 20.51
N LYS A 134 3.97 2.09 20.60
CA LYS A 134 2.93 2.19 19.57
C LYS A 134 2.48 3.64 19.37
N ALA A 135 2.27 4.38 20.46
CA ALA A 135 1.93 5.80 20.40
C ALA A 135 3.06 6.65 19.80
N MET A 136 4.32 6.34 20.13
CA MET A 136 5.49 7.02 19.54
C MET A 136 5.59 6.78 18.03
N VAL A 137 5.39 5.54 17.57
CA VAL A 137 5.37 5.20 16.14
C VAL A 137 4.20 5.87 15.43
N ALA A 138 3.00 5.89 16.03
CA ALA A 138 1.84 6.58 15.47
C ALA A 138 2.11 8.10 15.29
N ALA A 139 2.77 8.73 16.28
CA ALA A 139 3.19 10.12 16.20
C ALA A 139 4.27 10.35 15.12
N ASP A 140 5.26 9.46 15.02
CA ASP A 140 6.27 9.50 13.96
C ASP A 140 5.64 9.36 12.57
N LEU A 141 4.69 8.42 12.42
CA LEU A 141 3.95 8.18 11.17
C LEU A 141 3.12 9.41 10.78
N GLY A 142 2.43 10.05 11.74
CA GLY A 142 1.70 11.30 11.49
C GLY A 142 2.62 12.38 10.90
N ARG A 143 3.82 12.54 11.47
CA ARG A 143 4.82 13.48 10.94
C ARG A 143 5.35 13.09 9.57
N GLN A 144 5.49 11.79 9.26
CA GLN A 144 5.91 11.32 7.93
C GLN A 144 4.83 11.60 6.89
N VAL A 145 3.59 11.23 7.18
CA VAL A 145 2.43 11.46 6.30
C VAL A 145 2.23 12.95 6.03
N GLN A 146 2.40 13.82 7.04
CA GLN A 146 2.39 15.26 6.83
C GLN A 146 3.44 15.73 5.80
N ARG A 147 4.67 15.19 5.86
CA ARG A 147 5.73 15.53 4.90
C ARG A 147 5.35 15.05 3.50
N ILE A 148 4.87 13.82 3.39
CA ILE A 148 4.43 13.22 2.13
C ILE A 148 3.32 14.06 1.48
N HIS A 149 2.29 14.43 2.25
CA HIS A 149 1.18 15.27 1.77
C HIS A 149 1.61 16.69 1.36
N ALA A 150 2.77 17.16 1.79
CA ALA A 150 3.32 18.47 1.44
C ALA A 150 4.21 18.45 0.19
N LEU A 151 4.51 17.27 -0.37
CA LEU A 151 5.29 17.15 -1.60
C LEU A 151 4.48 17.62 -2.80
N MET A 152 5.20 18.11 -3.81
CA MET A 152 4.62 18.30 -5.15
C MET A 152 4.40 16.92 -5.78
N PRO A 153 3.16 16.55 -6.15
CA PRO A 153 2.91 15.24 -6.73
C PRO A 153 3.61 15.11 -8.10
N PRO A 154 4.17 13.93 -8.42
CA PRO A 154 4.66 13.66 -9.77
C PRO A 154 3.50 13.41 -10.74
N ASP A 155 3.67 13.80 -12.00
CA ASP A 155 2.61 13.70 -13.04
C ASP A 155 2.26 12.24 -13.40
N GLU A 156 3.20 11.31 -13.19
CA GLU A 156 3.05 9.89 -13.54
C GLU A 156 2.25 9.08 -12.52
N VAL A 157 2.00 9.65 -11.34
CA VAL A 157 1.18 9.01 -10.31
C VAL A 157 -0.29 9.17 -10.65
N ALA A 158 -1.08 8.11 -10.43
CA ALA A 158 -2.49 8.10 -10.76
C ALA A 158 -3.28 9.21 -10.04
N THR A 159 -4.42 9.57 -10.61
CA THR A 159 -5.43 10.44 -10.00
C THR A 159 -6.76 9.69 -9.93
N PRO A 160 -7.78 10.17 -9.18
CA PRO A 160 -9.05 9.47 -9.03
C PRO A 160 -9.82 9.36 -10.35
N ASP A 161 -9.42 10.12 -11.37
CA ASP A 161 -9.95 9.99 -12.73
C ASP A 161 -9.71 8.60 -13.31
N SER A 162 -8.63 7.92 -12.88
CA SER A 162 -8.35 6.52 -13.23
C SER A 162 -9.32 5.53 -12.57
N TRP A 163 -10.06 5.94 -11.55
CA TRP A 163 -11.03 5.13 -10.80
C TRP A 163 -12.48 5.39 -11.23
N ARG A 164 -12.69 6.32 -12.17
CA ARG A 164 -14.03 6.63 -12.70
C ARG A 164 -14.65 5.37 -13.28
N GLY A 165 -15.82 4.99 -12.76
CA GLY A 165 -16.58 3.84 -13.22
C GLY A 165 -16.49 2.60 -12.32
N TYR A 166 -15.70 2.63 -11.24
CA TYR A 166 -15.80 1.59 -10.23
C TYR A 166 -17.15 1.65 -9.49
N ASP A 167 -17.81 0.50 -9.39
CA ASP A 167 -19.04 0.33 -8.64
C ASP A 167 -18.69 0.06 -7.16
N LEU A 168 -18.78 1.11 -6.34
CA LEU A 168 -18.45 1.02 -4.91
C LEU A 168 -19.42 0.11 -4.16
N SER A 169 -20.68 0.07 -4.57
CA SER A 169 -21.68 -0.82 -3.96
C SER A 169 -21.38 -2.28 -4.29
N GLU A 170 -21.00 -2.60 -5.53
CA GLU A 170 -20.55 -3.96 -5.88
C GLU A 170 -19.27 -4.34 -5.11
N ALA A 171 -18.33 -3.41 -5.01
CA ALA A 171 -17.09 -3.61 -4.26
C ALA A 171 -17.36 -3.86 -2.77
N ALA A 172 -18.29 -3.12 -2.16
CA ALA A 172 -18.68 -3.27 -0.76
C ALA A 172 -19.36 -4.62 -0.47
N ARG A 173 -20.10 -5.19 -1.43
CA ARG A 173 -20.70 -6.54 -1.28
C ARG A 173 -19.67 -7.66 -1.19
N LYS A 174 -18.41 -7.40 -1.53
CA LYS A 174 -17.29 -8.35 -1.44
C LYS A 174 -16.48 -8.19 -0.16
N THR A 175 -16.97 -7.39 0.80
CA THR A 175 -16.32 -7.12 2.09
C THR A 175 -16.93 -7.97 3.21
N ALA A 176 -16.30 -7.93 4.40
CA ALA A 176 -16.85 -8.49 5.63
C ALA A 176 -18.06 -7.73 6.17
N LEU A 177 -18.43 -6.58 5.59
CA LEU A 177 -19.60 -5.81 6.04
C LEU A 177 -20.91 -6.55 5.69
N PRO A 178 -21.90 -6.54 6.60
CA PRO A 178 -23.22 -7.09 6.29
C PRO A 178 -23.86 -6.47 5.05
N GLN A 179 -24.59 -7.28 4.29
CA GLN A 179 -25.26 -6.85 3.05
C GLN A 179 -26.18 -5.63 3.24
N ARG A 180 -26.77 -5.46 4.45
CA ARG A 180 -27.61 -4.29 4.77
C ARG A 180 -26.83 -2.97 4.83
N LEU A 181 -25.55 -3.01 5.23
CA LEU A 181 -24.66 -1.84 5.21
C LEU A 181 -24.10 -1.62 3.81
N ALA A 182 -23.71 -2.70 3.11
CA ALA A 182 -23.26 -2.61 1.72
C ALA A 182 -24.33 -2.00 0.78
N ALA A 183 -25.62 -2.23 1.07
CA ALA A 183 -26.73 -1.64 0.32
C ALA A 183 -26.89 -0.11 0.50
N GLN A 184 -26.22 0.50 1.48
CA GLN A 184 -26.30 1.94 1.76
C GLN A 184 -25.19 2.75 1.09
N VAL A 185 -24.19 2.09 0.49
CA VAL A 185 -22.95 2.73 0.02
C VAL A 185 -23.21 3.83 -1.02
N ASP A 186 -24.07 3.59 -2.01
CA ASP A 186 -24.36 4.60 -3.05
C ASP A 186 -24.99 5.89 -2.50
N ASP A 187 -25.83 5.78 -1.47
CA ASP A 187 -26.43 6.97 -0.83
C ASP A 187 -25.41 7.65 0.08
N PHE A 188 -24.72 6.87 0.90
CA PHE A 188 -23.73 7.36 1.85
C PHE A 188 -22.59 8.12 1.18
N VAL A 189 -21.99 7.54 0.13
CA VAL A 189 -20.88 8.17 -0.62
C VAL A 189 -21.33 9.47 -1.29
N ARG A 190 -22.56 9.50 -1.83
CA ARG A 190 -23.12 10.69 -2.48
C ARG A 190 -23.29 11.86 -1.51
N ARG A 191 -23.68 11.57 -0.26
CA ARG A 191 -23.83 12.58 0.81
C ARG A 191 -22.48 13.05 1.37
N ASN A 192 -21.47 12.19 1.33
CA ASN A 192 -20.18 12.38 1.99
C ASN A 192 -19.01 12.35 0.99
N ALA A 193 -19.14 13.10 -0.10
CA ALA A 193 -18.13 13.11 -1.16
C ALA A 193 -16.75 13.58 -0.65
N PRO A 194 -15.64 13.06 -1.22
CA PRO A 194 -14.29 13.50 -0.88
C PRO A 194 -14.05 15.01 -1.10
N SER A 195 -13.03 15.57 -0.45
CA SER A 195 -12.63 16.97 -0.60
C SER A 195 -12.00 17.26 -1.95
N ALA A 196 -12.18 18.50 -2.40
CA ALA A 196 -11.56 19.05 -3.61
C ALA A 196 -10.05 19.35 -3.50
N ASN A 197 -9.40 19.04 -2.38
CA ASN A 197 -7.97 19.33 -2.14
C ASN A 197 -7.14 18.04 -2.13
N PRO A 198 -6.88 17.42 -3.29
CA PRO A 198 -6.09 16.19 -3.35
C PRO A 198 -4.63 16.46 -3.00
N VAL A 199 -3.99 15.47 -2.41
CA VAL A 199 -2.57 15.47 -2.04
C VAL A 199 -1.92 14.19 -2.55
N PHE A 200 -0.59 14.20 -2.64
CA PHE A 200 0.16 12.97 -2.88
C PHE A 200 0.07 12.07 -1.64
N VAL A 201 -0.49 10.87 -1.79
CA VAL A 201 -0.61 9.86 -0.73
C VAL A 201 0.18 8.60 -1.10
N HIS A 202 0.61 7.84 -0.09
CA HIS A 202 1.18 6.51 -0.21
C HIS A 202 0.13 5.47 -0.62
N GLY A 203 -1.08 5.55 -0.07
CA GLY A 203 -2.24 4.75 -0.51
C GLY A 203 -2.31 3.31 0.01
N ASP A 204 -1.28 2.83 0.71
CA ASP A 204 -1.26 1.47 1.27
C ASP A 204 -0.42 1.30 2.54
N LEU A 205 -0.59 2.23 3.49
CA LEU A 205 0.10 2.22 4.79
C LEU A 205 -0.47 1.15 5.76
N MET A 206 -0.31 -0.12 5.39
CA MET A 206 -0.69 -1.28 6.21
C MET A 206 0.48 -1.86 7.01
N TYR A 207 0.20 -2.73 7.98
CA TYR A 207 1.15 -3.26 8.97
C TYR A 207 2.45 -3.94 8.46
N ARG A 208 2.55 -4.34 7.19
CA ARG A 208 3.79 -4.87 6.57
C ARG A 208 4.60 -3.77 5.87
N HIS A 209 4.00 -2.62 5.62
CA HIS A 209 4.65 -1.52 4.91
C HIS A 209 5.27 -0.51 5.87
N VAL A 210 4.97 -0.64 7.17
CA VAL A 210 5.50 0.18 8.25
C VAL A 210 6.55 -0.60 9.04
N PHE A 211 7.76 -0.05 9.11
CA PHE A 211 8.90 -0.64 9.80
C PHE A 211 9.26 0.14 11.06
N VAL A 212 9.70 -0.60 12.07
CA VAL A 212 10.06 -0.06 13.38
C VAL A 212 11.43 -0.56 13.83
N ASP A 213 12.17 0.32 14.48
CA ASP A 213 13.46 0.03 15.12
C ASP A 213 13.53 0.78 16.45
N GLY A 214 13.89 0.09 17.53
CA GLY A 214 13.98 0.66 18.88
C GLY A 214 12.72 1.40 19.34
N GLY A 215 11.52 0.89 19.02
CA GLY A 215 10.24 1.52 19.38
C GLY A 215 9.90 2.78 18.58
N ARG A 216 10.60 3.04 17.47
CA ARG A 216 10.41 4.21 16.59
C ARG A 216 10.14 3.78 15.16
N LEU A 217 9.45 4.63 14.41
CA LEU A 217 9.29 4.43 12.97
C LEU A 217 10.66 4.53 12.28
N SER A 218 10.98 3.57 11.42
CA SER A 218 12.27 3.49 10.74
C SER A 218 12.17 3.35 9.22
N GLY A 219 11.00 3.01 8.67
CA GLY A 219 10.83 2.89 7.23
C GLY A 219 9.38 2.72 6.76
N LEU A 220 9.11 3.20 5.56
CA LEU A 220 7.87 3.07 4.80
C LEU A 220 8.19 2.52 3.41
N ILE A 221 7.61 1.36 3.06
CA ILE A 221 7.88 0.67 1.80
C ILE A 221 6.61 0.46 0.97
N ASP A 222 6.78 -0.06 -0.24
CA ASP A 222 5.70 -0.42 -1.17
C ASP A 222 4.87 0.77 -1.66
N TRP A 223 5.51 1.61 -2.47
CA TRP A 223 4.92 2.82 -3.03
C TRP A 223 4.11 2.58 -4.32
N GLY A 224 3.75 1.32 -4.61
CA GLY A 224 3.05 0.95 -5.85
C GLY A 224 1.61 1.46 -5.94
N ASP A 225 0.99 1.78 -4.80
CA ASP A 225 -0.36 2.32 -4.68
C ASP A 225 -0.39 3.84 -4.45
N ALA A 226 0.76 4.50 -4.58
CA ALA A 226 0.83 5.94 -4.45
C ALA A 226 -0.08 6.60 -5.49
N VAL A 227 -0.82 7.61 -5.06
CA VAL A 227 -1.88 8.27 -5.84
C VAL A 227 -2.03 9.73 -5.39
N VAL A 228 -2.51 10.60 -6.26
CA VAL A 228 -2.93 11.95 -5.90
C VAL A 228 -4.43 11.94 -5.63
N THR A 229 -4.87 12.00 -4.37
CA THR A 229 -6.30 11.88 -4.00
C THR A 229 -6.60 12.58 -2.66
N ASP A 230 -7.83 12.48 -2.15
CA ASP A 230 -8.16 12.95 -0.80
C ASP A 230 -7.26 12.24 0.23
N ARG A 231 -6.68 13.02 1.15
CA ARG A 231 -5.87 12.50 2.25
C ARG A 231 -6.57 11.38 3.05
N HIS A 232 -7.90 11.43 3.18
CA HIS A 232 -8.66 10.43 3.94
C HIS A 232 -8.57 9.01 3.36
N TYR A 233 -8.13 8.88 2.11
CA TYR A 233 -7.79 7.60 1.48
C TYR A 233 -6.77 6.77 2.26
N GLU A 234 -5.81 7.41 2.93
CA GLU A 234 -4.81 6.71 3.78
C GLU A 234 -5.43 6.05 5.00
N LEU A 235 -6.50 6.64 5.54
CA LEU A 235 -7.01 6.29 6.87
C LEU A 235 -7.59 4.87 6.92
N ALA A 236 -8.08 4.34 5.80
CA ALA A 236 -8.59 2.98 5.77
C ALA A 236 -7.50 1.96 6.13
N GLN A 237 -6.31 2.07 5.54
CA GLN A 237 -5.21 1.18 5.84
C GLN A 237 -4.56 1.48 7.19
N ILE A 238 -4.42 2.75 7.54
CA ILE A 238 -3.84 3.14 8.83
C ILE A 238 -4.75 2.68 9.98
N GLN A 239 -6.04 2.99 9.95
CA GLN A 239 -6.93 2.71 11.07
C GLN A 239 -7.37 1.26 11.13
N LEU A 240 -7.80 0.68 10.00
CA LEU A 240 -8.41 -0.65 9.99
C LEU A 240 -7.37 -1.77 9.92
N ASN A 241 -6.17 -1.50 9.37
CA ASN A 241 -5.13 -2.51 9.18
C ASN A 241 -3.91 -2.32 10.08
N LEU A 242 -3.39 -1.11 10.23
CA LEU A 242 -2.19 -0.84 11.03
C LEU A 242 -2.53 -0.71 12.53
N PHE A 243 -3.54 0.10 12.88
CA PHE A 243 -3.92 0.36 14.27
C PHE A 243 -4.99 -0.57 14.82
N ASP A 244 -5.51 -1.50 14.02
CA ASP A 244 -6.54 -2.47 14.43
C ASP A 244 -7.76 -1.80 15.12
N GLY A 245 -8.16 -0.62 14.65
CA GLY A 245 -9.27 0.15 15.21
C GLY A 245 -8.95 0.97 16.47
N ASP A 246 -7.69 1.02 16.93
CA ASP A 246 -7.32 1.78 18.14
C ASP A 246 -7.46 3.30 17.93
N LYS A 247 -8.51 3.87 18.52
CA LYS A 247 -8.81 5.31 18.46
C LYS A 247 -7.78 6.19 19.15
N THR A 248 -7.02 5.67 20.11
CA THR A 248 -5.94 6.41 20.79
C THR A 248 -4.76 6.60 19.84
N LEU A 249 -4.40 5.54 19.10
CA LEU A 249 -3.36 5.62 18.08
C LEU A 249 -3.80 6.51 16.91
N LEU A 250 -5.06 6.37 16.46
CA LEU A 250 -5.62 7.26 15.43
C LEU A 250 -5.53 8.72 15.85
N ARG A 251 -6.00 9.08 17.06
CA ARG A 251 -5.93 10.46 17.56
C ARG A 251 -4.48 10.96 17.58
N THR A 252 -3.56 10.15 18.11
CA THR A 252 -2.13 10.47 18.17
C THR A 252 -1.55 10.74 16.78
N PHE A 253 -1.89 9.91 15.80
CA PHE A 253 -1.48 10.10 14.41
C PHE A 253 -2.05 11.39 13.80
N LEU A 254 -3.34 11.67 14.00
CA LEU A 254 -4.01 12.86 13.46
C LEU A 254 -3.43 14.16 14.05
N ASP A 255 -3.19 14.18 15.36
CA ASP A 255 -2.57 15.32 16.06
C ASP A 255 -1.18 15.64 15.51
N HIS A 256 -0.39 14.61 15.16
CA HIS A 256 0.98 14.77 14.66
C HIS A 256 1.09 14.92 13.14
N SER A 257 -0.01 14.76 12.42
CA SER A 257 -0.08 15.02 10.97
C SER A 257 -0.71 16.39 10.66
N ASN A 258 -1.20 17.11 11.68
CA ASN A 258 -2.06 18.30 11.53
C ASN A 258 -3.27 18.01 10.62
N TRP A 259 -3.93 16.88 10.85
CA TRP A 259 -5.08 16.49 10.05
C TRP A 259 -6.30 17.37 10.37
N PRO A 260 -7.05 17.86 9.37
CA PRO A 260 -8.30 18.56 9.62
C PRO A 260 -9.38 17.57 10.10
N VAL A 261 -9.72 17.62 11.38
CA VAL A 261 -10.81 16.81 11.98
C VAL A 261 -12.06 17.68 12.08
N GLU A 262 -12.86 17.66 11.03
CA GLU A 262 -14.14 18.37 10.91
C GLU A 262 -15.32 17.46 11.35
N PRO A 263 -16.54 17.99 11.57
CA PRO A 263 -17.69 17.16 11.94
C PRO A 263 -18.00 15.99 10.98
N THR A 264 -17.64 16.12 9.70
CA THR A 264 -17.82 15.07 8.68
C THR A 264 -16.61 14.16 8.51
N PHE A 265 -15.56 14.30 9.33
CA PHE A 265 -14.29 13.57 9.22
C PHE A 265 -14.50 12.06 9.11
N ALA A 266 -15.22 11.47 10.06
CA ALA A 266 -15.43 10.03 10.12
C ALA A 266 -16.16 9.51 8.88
N HIS A 267 -17.14 10.28 8.41
CA HIS A 267 -17.98 9.93 7.26
C HIS A 267 -17.17 9.98 5.96
N ARG A 268 -16.30 10.97 5.80
CA ARG A 268 -15.38 11.08 4.67
C ARG A 268 -14.32 9.98 4.69
N ALA A 269 -13.76 9.66 5.86
CA ALA A 269 -12.85 8.53 6.01
C ALA A 269 -13.48 7.20 5.58
N LEU A 270 -14.75 6.97 5.94
CA LEU A 270 -15.47 5.78 5.50
C LEU A 270 -15.77 5.79 3.99
N THR A 271 -16.15 6.95 3.41
CA THR A 271 -16.30 7.08 1.95
C THR A 271 -15.02 6.69 1.22
N ASP A 272 -13.87 7.21 1.66
CA ASP A 272 -12.59 6.89 1.02
C ASP A 272 -12.13 5.44 1.28
N ALA A 273 -12.54 4.82 2.39
CA ALA A 273 -12.35 3.38 2.59
C ALA A 273 -13.09 2.53 1.55
N PHE A 274 -14.30 2.93 1.13
CA PHE A 274 -15.00 2.27 0.02
C PHE A 274 -14.30 2.48 -1.33
N HIS A 275 -13.73 3.67 -1.57
CA HIS A 275 -12.87 3.88 -2.73
C HIS A 275 -11.64 2.97 -2.70
N ARG A 276 -10.95 2.86 -1.57
CA ARG A 276 -9.80 1.94 -1.41
C ARG A 276 -10.20 0.49 -1.65
N GLN A 277 -11.36 0.07 -1.18
CA GLN A 277 -11.89 -1.27 -1.43
C GLN A 277 -12.09 -1.54 -2.92
N ALA A 278 -12.74 -0.61 -3.63
CA ALA A 278 -12.98 -0.77 -5.06
C ALA A 278 -11.68 -0.79 -5.88
N VAL A 279 -10.76 0.13 -5.57
CA VAL A 279 -9.42 0.17 -6.19
C VAL A 279 -8.66 -1.13 -5.91
N GLY A 280 -8.67 -1.60 -4.67
CA GLY A 280 -8.00 -2.83 -4.29
C GLY A 280 -8.55 -4.08 -4.97
N LEU A 281 -9.85 -4.14 -5.25
CA LEU A 281 -10.44 -5.24 -6.05
C LEU A 281 -10.08 -5.17 -7.54
N ALA A 282 -9.73 -4.00 -8.06
CA ALA A 282 -9.22 -3.88 -9.43
C ALA A 282 -7.74 -4.31 -9.53
N GLN A 283 -6.98 -4.17 -8.42
CA GLN A 283 -5.56 -4.52 -8.33
C GLN A 283 -5.34 -5.96 -7.88
N HIS A 284 -6.19 -6.49 -7.00
CA HIS A 284 -6.03 -7.80 -6.39
C HIS A 284 -7.26 -8.65 -6.63
N ARG A 285 -7.04 -9.97 -6.76
CA ARG A 285 -8.13 -10.94 -6.89
C ARG A 285 -9.03 -10.99 -5.67
N THR A 286 -8.43 -10.81 -4.49
CA THR A 286 -9.13 -10.77 -3.22
C THR A 286 -8.62 -9.55 -2.46
N MET A 287 -9.52 -8.67 -2.10
CA MET A 287 -9.25 -7.55 -1.22
C MET A 287 -10.50 -7.32 -0.38
N ASP A 288 -10.28 -7.11 0.90
CA ASP A 288 -11.32 -6.67 1.81
C ASP A 288 -10.69 -5.70 2.81
N VAL A 289 -10.85 -4.40 2.58
CA VAL A 289 -10.37 -3.35 3.50
C VAL A 289 -10.98 -3.50 4.89
N PHE A 290 -12.16 -4.12 5.00
CA PHE A 290 -12.94 -4.22 6.22
C PHE A 290 -12.79 -5.57 6.93
N TYR A 291 -11.88 -6.45 6.48
CA TYR A 291 -11.81 -7.83 6.96
C TYR A 291 -11.56 -7.97 8.47
N LYS A 292 -10.89 -6.99 9.09
CA LYS A 292 -10.63 -6.95 10.53
C LYS A 292 -11.76 -6.31 11.34
N VAL A 293 -12.68 -5.57 10.70
CA VAL A 293 -13.72 -4.80 11.39
C VAL A 293 -14.58 -5.64 12.34
N PRO A 294 -15.01 -6.88 11.98
CA PRO A 294 -15.74 -7.73 12.93
C PRO A 294 -14.97 -8.06 14.22
N GLY A 295 -13.65 -7.88 14.24
CA GLY A 295 -12.81 -8.12 15.41
C GLY A 295 -12.84 -6.99 16.44
N PHE A 296 -13.28 -5.79 16.07
CA PHE A 296 -13.31 -4.62 16.98
C PHE A 296 -14.60 -3.79 16.92
N VAL A 297 -15.56 -4.13 16.06
CA VAL A 297 -16.92 -3.57 16.05
C VAL A 297 -17.94 -4.71 15.97
N ALA A 298 -18.93 -4.71 16.87
CA ALA A 298 -20.09 -5.60 16.82
C ALA A 298 -21.01 -5.14 15.69
N LEU A 299 -20.79 -5.68 14.48
CA LEU A 299 -21.50 -5.23 13.29
C LEU A 299 -23.00 -5.49 13.38
N GLU A 300 -23.48 -6.44 14.20
CA GLU A 300 -24.89 -6.67 14.48
C GLU A 300 -25.61 -5.49 15.13
N ASP A 301 -24.89 -4.65 15.87
CA ASP A 301 -25.44 -3.48 16.58
C ASP A 301 -25.39 -2.19 15.74
N ILE A 302 -24.83 -2.26 14.52
CA ILE A 302 -24.68 -1.14 13.59
C ILE A 302 -25.75 -1.22 12.50
N GLU A 303 -26.66 -0.25 12.45
CA GLU A 303 -27.76 -0.23 11.49
C GLU A 303 -27.44 0.64 10.27
N THR A 304 -26.63 1.69 10.45
CA THR A 304 -26.31 2.65 9.39
C THR A 304 -24.82 2.79 9.11
N LEU A 305 -24.47 3.23 7.89
CA LEU A 305 -23.09 3.61 7.58
C LEU A 305 -22.62 4.86 8.32
N ASP A 306 -23.53 5.76 8.71
CA ASP A 306 -23.21 6.92 9.54
C ASP A 306 -22.76 6.44 10.95
N GLU A 307 -23.46 5.48 11.57
CA GLU A 307 -23.02 4.82 12.82
C GLU A 307 -21.69 4.07 12.66
N LEU A 308 -21.51 3.35 11.54
CA LEU A 308 -20.26 2.64 11.26
C LEU A 308 -19.08 3.62 11.14
N ALA A 309 -19.28 4.75 10.46
CA ALA A 309 -18.26 5.77 10.31
C ALA A 309 -17.78 6.27 11.67
N ASP A 310 -18.71 6.64 12.54
CA ASP A 310 -18.40 7.13 13.90
C ASP A 310 -17.76 6.04 14.77
N ALA A 311 -18.21 4.79 14.63
CA ALA A 311 -17.62 3.65 15.33
C ALA A 311 -16.16 3.44 14.92
N LEU A 312 -15.83 3.50 13.63
CA LEU A 312 -14.50 3.22 13.10
C LEU A 312 -13.51 4.40 13.23
N PHE A 313 -13.98 5.61 12.94
CA PHE A 313 -13.12 6.79 12.73
C PHE A 313 -13.45 7.97 13.65
N GLY A 314 -14.54 7.94 14.42
CA GLY A 314 -14.90 9.03 15.31
C GLY A 314 -13.88 9.23 16.44
N VAL A 315 -13.28 10.42 16.50
CA VAL A 315 -12.24 10.86 17.47
C VAL A 315 -12.51 12.25 18.03
#